data_AF-A0A0Q5UMU8-F1
#
_entry.id   AF-A0A0Q5UMU8-F1
#
_cell.length_a   1.000
_cell.length_b   1.000
_cell.length_c   1.000
_cell.angle_alpha   90.00
_cell.angle_beta   90.00
_cell.angle_gamma   90.00
#
_symmetry.space_group_name_H-M   'P 1'
#
loop_
_entity.id
_entity.type
_entity.pdbx_description
1 polymer ?
#
loop_
_entity_poly.entity_id
_entity_poly.type
_entity_poly.pdbx_seq_one_letter_code
_entity_poly.pdbx_strand_id
1 'polypeptide(L)'
;MLARALADPASVVGLDADGWAALLAIARAEQLIGTLAIRLDGLPMPGAVKTILADARASTEQGRRVALWEGEMARRALAAVDCPVVLLKGTAFVAAGLSAGQGRSIGDLDILVPRASLDTVEAALLAAGWEWVKPDPYDDVYYRRWMHELPPLIHRERDRMIDVHHTILPLTARVTPDAPALIAGSVALENGLRTLSPNGMIVHAAAHLLADGDLAGGLRNLWDIRCLVEEFGTDGLDADARRHGLEEQVARSLRLVDALFGAGNARGIDRLYVRRLTARDGWGRPTRPVTRLAFYIRSHWLRMPPAMLARHLWTKFRKG
;
A
#
# COMPACT_ATOMS: atom_id res chain seq x y z
N MET A 1 20.96 4.35 -1.79
CA MET A 1 21.36 4.28 -0.36
C MET A 1 20.31 3.55 0.47
N LEU A 2 19.10 4.08 0.70
CA LEU A 2 18.08 3.40 1.52
C LEU A 2 17.79 1.95 1.10
N ALA A 3 17.56 1.70 -0.20
CA ALA A 3 17.32 0.34 -0.69
C ALA A 3 18.47 -0.63 -0.37
N ARG A 4 19.73 -0.15 -0.48
CA ARG A 4 20.92 -0.92 -0.10
C ARG A 4 20.97 -1.19 1.40
N ALA A 5 20.68 -0.20 2.25
CA ALA A 5 20.65 -0.37 3.70
C ALA A 5 19.57 -1.34 4.18
N LEU A 6 18.42 -1.42 3.48
CA LEU A 6 17.37 -2.38 3.79
C LEU A 6 17.75 -3.81 3.38
N ALA A 7 18.30 -3.97 2.17
CA ALA A 7 18.73 -5.25 1.62
C ALA A 7 19.96 -5.83 2.32
N ASP A 8 20.95 -4.98 2.57
CA ASP A 8 22.22 -5.27 3.23
C ASP A 8 22.42 -4.28 4.41
N PRO A 9 21.92 -4.61 5.61
CA PRO A 9 22.07 -3.79 6.81
C PRO A 9 23.52 -3.45 7.16
N ALA A 10 24.47 -4.33 6.85
CA ALA A 10 25.88 -4.08 7.15
C ALA A 10 26.46 -2.92 6.32
N SER A 11 25.82 -2.55 5.21
CA SER A 11 26.24 -1.41 4.38
C SER A 11 26.20 -0.06 5.09
N VAL A 12 25.58 0.04 6.27
CA VAL A 12 25.59 1.27 7.09
C VAL A 12 26.86 1.41 7.93
N VAL A 13 27.63 0.32 8.10
CA VAL A 13 28.88 0.32 8.85
C VAL A 13 29.91 1.14 8.07
N GLY A 14 30.26 2.31 8.60
CA GLY A 14 31.18 3.26 7.95
C GLY A 14 30.50 4.47 7.32
N LEU A 15 29.17 4.63 7.44
CA LEU A 15 28.54 5.91 7.11
C LEU A 15 29.05 7.02 8.04
N ASP A 16 29.42 8.14 7.44
CA ASP A 16 29.72 9.39 8.14
C ASP A 16 28.43 10.12 8.55
N ALA A 17 28.58 11.31 9.15
CA ALA A 17 27.45 12.10 9.61
C ALA A 17 26.47 12.46 8.48
N ASP A 18 26.97 12.85 7.32
CA ASP A 18 26.16 13.21 6.16
C ASP A 18 25.43 12.00 5.56
N GLY A 19 26.11 10.85 5.49
CA GLY A 19 25.52 9.58 5.08
C GLY A 19 24.36 9.14 5.98
N TRP A 20 24.53 9.25 7.30
CA TRP A 20 23.46 8.97 8.26
C TRP A 20 22.30 9.95 8.15
N ALA A 21 22.58 11.26 8.08
CA ALA A 21 21.57 12.29 7.91
C ALA A 21 20.73 12.01 6.65
N ALA A 22 21.39 11.67 5.55
CA ALA A 22 20.72 11.38 4.29
C ALA A 22 19.91 10.07 4.33
N LEU A 23 20.43 9.03 4.97
CA LEU A 23 19.71 7.76 5.10
C LEU A 23 18.42 7.94 5.90
N LEU A 24 18.49 8.63 7.03
CA LEU A 24 17.35 8.90 7.89
C LEU A 24 16.33 9.82 7.20
N ALA A 25 16.78 10.86 6.48
CA ALA A 25 15.90 11.76 5.75
C ALA A 25 15.13 11.05 4.63
N ILE A 26 15.81 10.22 3.83
CA ILE A 26 15.17 9.42 2.79
C ILE A 26 14.22 8.39 3.40
N ALA A 27 14.62 7.70 4.49
CA ALA A 27 13.77 6.72 5.16
C ALA A 27 12.48 7.33 5.71
N ARG A 28 12.52 8.53 6.27
CA ARG A 28 11.31 9.26 6.69
C ARG A 28 10.44 9.65 5.49
N ALA A 29 11.04 10.21 4.45
CA ALA A 29 10.32 10.67 3.26
C ALA A 29 9.63 9.54 2.48
N GLU A 30 10.17 8.33 2.54
CA GLU A 30 9.59 7.12 1.95
C GLU A 30 8.78 6.27 2.95
N GLN A 31 8.55 6.78 4.17
CA GLN A 31 7.81 6.09 5.24
C GLN A 31 8.36 4.69 5.59
N LEU A 32 9.68 4.53 5.50
CA LEU A 32 10.43 3.30 5.74
C LEU A 32 11.34 3.38 6.97
N ILE A 33 11.30 4.46 7.76
CA ILE A 33 12.19 4.61 8.92
C ILE A 33 11.97 3.55 10.00
N GLY A 34 10.73 3.10 10.23
CA GLY A 34 10.47 2.00 11.18
C GLY A 34 11.02 0.68 10.67
N THR A 35 10.77 0.33 9.41
CA THR A 35 11.36 -0.84 8.76
C THR A 35 12.89 -0.80 8.82
N LEU A 36 13.49 0.36 8.52
CA LEU A 36 14.94 0.54 8.64
C LEU A 36 15.40 0.31 10.09
N ALA A 37 14.68 0.85 11.08
CA ALA A 37 15.01 0.65 12.49
C ALA A 37 14.97 -0.82 12.93
N ILE A 38 14.05 -1.63 12.38
CA ILE A 38 14.02 -3.08 12.59
C ILE A 38 15.22 -3.75 11.91
N ARG A 39 15.50 -3.38 10.66
CA ARG A 39 16.58 -3.99 9.87
C ARG A 39 17.98 -3.72 10.42
N LEU A 40 18.19 -2.56 11.04
CA LEU A 40 19.48 -2.16 11.61
C LEU A 40 19.63 -2.55 13.09
N ASP A 41 18.70 -3.33 13.65
CA ASP A 41 18.75 -3.70 15.06
C ASP A 41 20.06 -4.42 15.41
N GLY A 42 20.64 -4.06 16.56
CA GLY A 42 21.89 -4.67 17.03
C GLY A 42 23.17 -4.26 16.29
N LEU A 43 23.09 -3.48 15.20
CA LEU A 43 24.28 -3.02 14.47
C LEU A 43 24.99 -1.84 15.18
N PRO A 44 26.31 -1.72 15.05
CA PRO A 44 27.06 -0.58 15.57
C PRO A 44 26.69 0.70 14.79
N MET A 45 26.32 1.75 15.51
CA MET A 45 25.97 3.05 14.94
C MET A 45 26.17 4.18 15.97
N PRO A 46 26.26 5.46 15.55
CA PRO A 46 26.35 6.58 16.47
C PRO A 46 25.17 6.63 17.45
N GLY A 47 25.41 7.06 18.70
CA GLY A 47 24.38 7.09 19.75
C GLY A 47 23.14 7.89 19.37
N ALA A 48 23.30 9.05 18.71
CA ALA A 48 22.20 9.87 18.23
C ALA A 48 21.32 9.14 17.19
N VAL A 49 21.94 8.38 16.29
CA VAL A 49 21.22 7.56 15.29
C VAL A 49 20.43 6.45 15.98
N LYS A 50 21.04 5.79 16.97
CA LYS A 50 20.38 4.74 17.76
C LYS A 50 19.11 5.27 18.44
N THR A 51 19.16 6.46 19.03
CA THR A 51 17.97 7.11 19.63
C THR A 51 16.88 7.36 18.59
N ILE A 52 17.23 7.94 17.44
CA ILE A 52 16.26 8.22 16.37
C ILE A 52 15.57 6.94 15.87
N LEU A 53 16.32 5.86 15.69
CA LEU A 53 15.77 4.59 15.24
C LEU A 53 14.95 3.89 16.33
N ALA A 54 15.34 4.02 17.61
CA ALA A 54 14.52 3.54 18.72
C ALA A 54 13.15 4.23 18.76
N ASP A 55 13.12 5.55 18.58
CA ASP A 55 11.87 6.32 18.49
C ASP A 55 11.02 5.88 17.30
N ALA A 56 11.64 5.67 16.13
CA ALA A 56 10.95 5.17 14.95
C ALA A 56 10.34 3.78 15.17
N ARG A 57 11.04 2.89 15.88
CA ARG A 57 10.52 1.57 16.24
C ARG A 57 9.34 1.69 17.20
N ALA A 58 9.45 2.50 18.24
CA ALA A 58 8.36 2.72 19.20
C ALA A 58 7.11 3.31 18.51
N SER A 59 7.30 4.30 17.63
CA SER A 59 6.22 4.90 16.85
C SER A 59 5.52 3.90 15.93
N THR A 60 6.27 3.03 15.26
CA THR A 60 5.68 2.01 14.38
C THR A 60 5.03 0.85 15.12
N GLU A 61 5.53 0.48 16.30
CA GLU A 61 4.84 -0.46 17.19
C GLU A 61 3.50 0.11 17.68
N GLN A 62 3.45 1.40 18.02
CA GLN A 62 2.17 2.06 18.33
C GLN A 62 1.24 2.06 17.12
N GLY A 63 1.75 2.37 15.92
CA GLY A 63 1.00 2.29 14.67
C GLY A 63 0.43 0.89 14.40
N ARG A 64 1.21 -0.16 14.68
CA ARG A 64 0.78 -1.56 14.58
C ARG A 64 -0.40 -1.86 15.51
N ARG A 65 -0.33 -1.42 16.78
CA ARG A 65 -1.43 -1.59 17.75
C ARG A 65 -2.70 -0.89 17.31
N VAL A 66 -2.57 0.34 16.80
CA VAL A 66 -3.69 1.09 16.23
C VAL A 66 -4.29 0.33 15.05
N ALA A 67 -3.49 -0.13 14.08
CA ALA A 67 -4.01 -0.86 12.93
C ALA A 67 -4.78 -2.13 13.32
N LEU A 68 -4.26 -2.91 14.28
CA LEU A 68 -4.95 -4.10 14.80
C LEU A 68 -6.24 -3.74 15.54
N TRP A 69 -6.23 -2.65 16.32
CA TRP A 69 -7.42 -2.16 16.99
C TRP A 69 -8.49 -1.72 15.99
N GLU A 70 -8.12 -1.00 14.94
CA GLU A 70 -9.04 -0.57 13.88
C GLU A 70 -9.65 -1.78 13.16
N GLY A 71 -8.84 -2.81 12.86
CA GLY A 71 -9.34 -4.06 12.30
C GLY A 71 -10.35 -4.76 13.22
N GLU A 72 -10.08 -4.81 14.53
CA GLU A 72 -11.00 -5.38 15.53
C GLU A 72 -12.29 -4.56 15.66
N MET A 73 -12.22 -3.22 15.59
CA MET A 73 -13.43 -2.38 15.63
C MET A 73 -14.28 -2.56 14.38
N ALA A 74 -13.68 -2.66 13.19
CA ALA A 74 -14.40 -2.99 11.96
C ALA A 74 -15.06 -4.36 12.05
N ARG A 75 -14.36 -5.37 12.59
CA ARG A 75 -14.93 -6.70 12.84
C ARG A 75 -16.17 -6.64 13.72
N ARG A 76 -16.13 -5.86 14.81
CA ARG A 76 -17.28 -5.70 15.73
C ARG A 76 -18.44 -4.98 15.05
N ALA A 77 -18.16 -3.90 14.32
CA ALA A 77 -19.18 -3.16 13.57
C ALA A 77 -19.89 -4.05 12.54
N LEU A 78 -19.15 -4.97 11.92
CA LEU A 78 -19.63 -5.85 10.86
C LEU A 78 -20.08 -7.23 11.35
N ALA A 79 -20.13 -7.48 12.66
CA ALA A 79 -20.44 -8.80 13.21
C ALA A 79 -21.85 -9.32 12.85
N ALA A 80 -22.80 -8.43 12.57
CA ALA A 80 -24.16 -8.78 12.13
C ALA A 80 -24.31 -8.87 10.60
N VAL A 81 -23.27 -8.52 9.84
CA VAL A 81 -23.28 -8.58 8.37
C VAL A 81 -22.75 -9.94 7.94
N ASP A 82 -23.59 -10.72 7.26
CA ASP A 82 -23.22 -12.05 6.76
C ASP A 82 -22.36 -11.94 5.49
N CYS A 83 -21.11 -11.53 5.66
CA CYS A 83 -20.13 -11.48 4.58
C CYS A 83 -18.69 -11.60 5.08
N PRO A 84 -17.75 -12.13 4.26
CA PRO A 84 -16.34 -12.11 4.58
C PRO A 84 -15.79 -10.67 4.58
N VAL A 85 -15.03 -10.33 5.62
CA VAL A 85 -14.27 -9.07 5.71
C VAL A 85 -12.79 -9.38 5.54
N VAL A 86 -12.23 -9.05 4.38
CA VAL A 86 -10.84 -9.33 4.03
C VAL A 86 -9.99 -8.08 4.26
N LEU A 87 -9.08 -8.13 5.23
CA LEU A 87 -8.08 -7.09 5.44
C LEU A 87 -7.15 -6.98 4.23
N LEU A 88 -6.81 -5.75 3.86
CA LEU A 88 -5.85 -5.43 2.82
C LEU A 88 -4.64 -4.66 3.37
N LYS A 89 -3.62 -4.52 2.51
CA LYS A 89 -2.41 -3.71 2.71
C LYS A 89 -1.76 -3.92 4.09
N GLY A 90 -1.40 -2.82 4.76
CA GLY A 90 -0.60 -2.86 5.99
C GLY A 90 -1.29 -3.58 7.13
N THR A 91 -2.60 -3.37 7.31
CA THR A 91 -3.35 -4.03 8.39
C THR A 91 -3.41 -5.54 8.18
N ALA A 92 -3.57 -6.01 6.94
CA ALA A 92 -3.50 -7.43 6.61
C ALA A 92 -2.15 -8.04 7.02
N PHE A 93 -1.05 -7.36 6.69
CA PHE A 93 0.29 -7.88 6.96
C PHE A 93 0.57 -8.00 8.46
N VAL A 94 0.19 -6.99 9.25
CA VAL A 94 0.39 -7.04 10.71
C VAL A 94 -0.55 -8.01 11.41
N ALA A 95 -1.79 -8.16 10.91
CA ALA A 95 -2.76 -9.10 11.47
C ALA A 95 -2.37 -10.56 11.20
N ALA A 96 -1.77 -10.82 10.03
CA ALA A 96 -1.23 -12.14 9.68
C ALA A 96 0.19 -12.40 10.20
N GLY A 97 0.80 -11.45 10.93
CA GLY A 97 2.15 -11.62 11.50
C GLY A 97 3.30 -11.63 10.48
N LEU A 98 3.08 -11.07 9.28
CA LEU A 98 4.02 -11.14 8.17
C LEU A 98 5.22 -10.20 8.32
N SER A 99 6.33 -10.55 7.69
CA SER A 99 7.55 -9.73 7.62
C SER A 99 7.30 -8.34 7.01
N ALA A 100 6.41 -8.26 6.01
CA ALA A 100 5.98 -7.00 5.38
C ALA A 100 5.28 -6.03 6.36
N GLY A 101 4.78 -6.53 7.50
CA GLY A 101 4.18 -5.73 8.57
C GLY A 101 5.20 -5.12 9.53
N GLN A 102 6.44 -5.60 9.57
CA GLN A 102 7.42 -5.19 10.57
C GLN A 102 7.94 -3.76 10.32
N GLY A 103 7.75 -2.88 11.31
CA GLY A 103 8.15 -1.47 11.21
C GLY A 103 7.38 -0.67 10.15
N ARG A 104 6.26 -1.21 9.65
CA ARG A 104 5.46 -0.59 8.59
C ARG A 104 4.65 0.58 9.13
N SER A 105 4.71 1.70 8.42
CA SER A 105 3.75 2.80 8.61
C SER A 105 2.40 2.45 7.98
N ILE A 106 1.33 2.51 8.78
CA ILE A 106 -0.07 2.21 8.40
C ILE A 106 -0.92 3.43 8.75
N GLY A 107 -1.68 3.96 7.78
CA GLY A 107 -2.47 5.18 7.96
C GLY A 107 -3.98 4.93 8.04
N ASP A 108 -4.44 3.99 7.25
CA ASP A 108 -5.81 3.66 6.90
C ASP A 108 -6.10 2.16 7.14
N LEU A 109 -7.36 1.85 7.42
CA LEU A 109 -7.85 0.48 7.39
C LEU A 109 -8.48 0.19 6.03
N ASP A 110 -7.85 -0.65 5.22
CA ASP A 110 -8.44 -1.14 3.98
C ASP A 110 -9.09 -2.51 4.19
N ILE A 111 -10.35 -2.65 3.78
CA ILE A 111 -11.06 -3.93 3.74
C ILE A 111 -11.62 -4.21 2.36
N LEU A 112 -11.66 -5.48 1.94
CA LEU A 112 -12.35 -5.98 0.76
C LEU A 112 -13.55 -6.82 1.20
N VAL A 113 -14.72 -6.48 0.64
CA VAL A 113 -15.99 -7.17 0.89
C VAL A 113 -16.67 -7.53 -0.44
N PRO A 114 -17.62 -8.50 -0.45
CA PRO A 114 -18.41 -8.76 -1.64
C PRO A 114 -19.17 -7.50 -2.08
N ARG A 115 -19.19 -7.23 -3.39
CA ARG A 115 -19.89 -6.06 -3.92
C ARG A 115 -21.37 -5.99 -3.52
N ALA A 116 -22.03 -7.14 -3.45
CA ALA A 116 -23.43 -7.25 -3.04
C ALA A 116 -23.68 -6.85 -1.57
N SER A 117 -22.62 -6.83 -0.75
CA SER A 117 -22.68 -6.48 0.67
C SER A 117 -22.36 -5.01 0.95
N LEU A 118 -22.00 -4.21 -0.07
CA LEU A 118 -21.56 -2.82 0.14
C LEU A 118 -22.55 -1.98 0.95
N ASP A 119 -23.83 -1.99 0.57
CA ASP A 119 -24.85 -1.16 1.23
C ASP A 119 -25.07 -1.58 2.69
N THR A 120 -24.99 -2.88 2.99
CA THR A 120 -25.16 -3.39 4.37
C THR A 120 -23.92 -3.14 5.23
N VAL A 121 -22.72 -3.27 4.66
CA VAL A 121 -21.45 -2.93 5.30
C VAL A 121 -21.39 -1.44 5.62
N GLU A 122 -21.75 -0.59 4.65
CA GLU A 122 -21.81 0.86 4.81
C GLU A 122 -22.78 1.26 5.92
N ALA A 123 -24.01 0.77 5.89
CA ALA A 123 -25.00 1.05 6.92
C ALA A 123 -24.51 0.63 8.32
N ALA A 124 -23.87 -0.54 8.43
CA ALA A 124 -23.32 -1.02 9.69
C ALA A 124 -22.16 -0.14 10.22
N LEU A 125 -21.26 0.30 9.35
CA LEU A 125 -20.18 1.23 9.72
C LEU A 125 -20.73 2.59 10.16
N LEU A 126 -21.70 3.15 9.44
CA LEU A 126 -22.35 4.41 9.82
C LEU A 126 -23.05 4.29 11.18
N ALA A 127 -23.76 3.19 11.42
CA ALA A 127 -24.39 2.91 12.71
C ALA A 127 -23.37 2.74 13.85
N ALA A 128 -22.15 2.30 13.54
CA ALA A 128 -21.05 2.13 14.49
C ALA A 128 -20.17 3.38 14.68
N GLY A 129 -20.56 4.54 14.13
CA GLY A 129 -19.92 5.83 14.39
C GLY A 129 -18.90 6.29 13.34
N TRP A 130 -18.84 5.63 12.19
CA TRP A 130 -18.17 6.17 11.01
C TRP A 130 -19.06 7.20 10.30
N GLU A 131 -18.43 8.15 9.61
CA GLU A 131 -19.09 9.18 8.83
C GLU A 131 -18.33 9.47 7.53
N TRP A 132 -19.01 10.07 6.57
CA TRP A 132 -18.41 10.46 5.29
C TRP A 132 -17.40 11.59 5.46
N VAL A 133 -16.21 11.42 4.88
CA VAL A 133 -15.23 12.52 4.77
C VAL A 133 -15.73 13.51 3.70
N LYS A 134 -16.54 14.49 4.15
CA LYS A 134 -17.23 15.50 3.32
C LYS A 134 -18.23 14.90 2.31
N PRO A 135 -19.54 14.90 2.62
CA PRO A 135 -20.55 14.43 1.68
C PRO A 135 -20.69 15.39 0.47
N ASP A 136 -20.19 14.99 -0.70
CA ASP A 136 -20.50 15.60 -2.00
C ASP A 136 -21.27 14.60 -2.88
N PRO A 137 -22.52 14.89 -3.29
CA PRO A 137 -23.31 14.00 -4.15
C PRO A 137 -22.63 13.61 -5.47
N TYR A 138 -21.74 14.44 -5.99
CA TYR A 138 -20.95 14.10 -7.17
C TYR A 138 -19.86 13.07 -6.89
N ASP A 139 -19.17 13.20 -5.75
CA ASP A 139 -18.12 12.28 -5.36
C ASP A 139 -18.73 10.91 -5.01
N ASP A 140 -19.89 10.85 -4.35
CA ASP A 140 -20.59 9.58 -4.09
C ASP A 140 -20.88 8.79 -5.38
N VAL A 141 -21.47 9.45 -6.39
CA VAL A 141 -21.73 8.83 -7.70
C VAL A 141 -20.43 8.44 -8.40
N TYR A 142 -19.39 9.27 -8.32
CA TYR A 142 -18.08 8.99 -8.90
C TYR A 142 -17.46 7.71 -8.31
N TYR A 143 -17.43 7.60 -6.97
CA TYR A 143 -16.86 6.44 -6.30
C TYR A 143 -17.64 5.17 -6.60
N ARG A 144 -18.96 5.18 -6.40
CA ARG A 144 -19.80 3.99 -6.63
C ARG A 144 -19.79 3.50 -8.07
N ARG A 145 -19.67 4.43 -9.04
CA ARG A 145 -19.74 4.09 -10.46
C ARG A 145 -18.39 3.70 -11.05
N TRP A 146 -17.30 4.30 -10.59
CA TRP A 146 -16.00 4.20 -11.26
C TRP A 146 -14.87 3.71 -10.36
N MET A 147 -14.96 3.88 -9.05
CA MET A 147 -13.92 3.46 -8.12
C MET A 147 -14.14 2.03 -7.62
N HIS A 148 -13.10 1.48 -7.02
CA HIS A 148 -13.05 0.13 -6.48
C HIS A 148 -13.43 0.04 -5.01
N GLU A 149 -13.79 1.19 -4.44
CA GLU A 149 -14.10 1.40 -3.03
C GLU A 149 -15.26 2.39 -2.90
N LEU A 150 -15.94 2.37 -1.76
CA LEU A 150 -16.84 3.43 -1.33
C LEU A 150 -16.05 4.73 -1.12
N PRO A 151 -16.69 5.91 -1.13
CA PRO A 151 -16.02 7.11 -0.65
C PRO A 151 -15.44 6.90 0.77
N PRO A 152 -14.34 7.57 1.11
CA PRO A 152 -13.66 7.32 2.37
C PRO A 152 -14.55 7.67 3.57
N LEU A 153 -14.56 6.77 4.55
CA LEU A 153 -15.25 6.94 5.83
C LEU A 153 -14.23 7.22 6.94
N ILE A 154 -14.61 8.03 7.93
CA ILE A 154 -13.80 8.32 9.12
C ILE A 154 -14.59 8.06 10.39
N HIS A 155 -13.96 7.45 11.39
CA HIS A 155 -14.60 7.27 12.70
C HIS A 155 -14.59 8.56 13.50
N ARG A 156 -15.77 9.07 13.88
CA ARG A 156 -15.93 10.41 14.49
C ARG A 156 -15.11 10.64 15.75
N GLU A 157 -14.94 9.61 16.58
CA GLU A 157 -14.21 9.72 17.86
C GLU A 157 -12.75 9.30 17.78
N ARG A 158 -12.39 8.45 16.82
CA ARG A 158 -11.05 7.84 16.73
C ARG A 158 -10.15 8.55 15.73
N ASP A 159 -10.73 9.35 14.85
CA ASP A 159 -10.05 10.04 13.75
C ASP A 159 -9.28 9.04 12.88
N ARG A 160 -9.97 7.95 12.49
CA ARG A 160 -9.41 6.84 11.72
C ARG A 160 -10.23 6.55 10.49
N MET A 161 -9.54 6.49 9.35
CA MET A 161 -10.13 6.22 8.06
C MET A 161 -10.30 4.72 7.84
N ILE A 162 -11.41 4.36 7.19
CA ILE A 162 -11.65 3.03 6.63
C ILE A 162 -12.01 3.18 5.16
N ASP A 163 -11.33 2.41 4.31
CA ASP A 163 -11.61 2.30 2.89
C ASP A 163 -12.25 0.92 2.64
N VAL A 164 -13.47 0.93 2.09
CA VAL A 164 -14.28 -0.27 1.86
C VAL A 164 -14.27 -0.62 0.39
N HIS A 165 -13.41 -1.57 0.03
CA HIS A 165 -13.19 -2.07 -1.32
C HIS A 165 -14.20 -3.16 -1.70
N HIS A 166 -14.59 -3.19 -2.98
CA HIS A 166 -15.33 -4.31 -3.61
C HIS A 166 -14.55 -4.98 -4.75
N THR A 167 -13.41 -4.40 -5.13
CA THR A 167 -12.40 -4.97 -6.02
C THR A 167 -11.06 -4.26 -5.73
N ILE A 168 -9.98 -4.61 -6.43
CA ILE A 168 -8.63 -4.07 -6.17
C ILE A 168 -8.13 -3.06 -7.21
N LEU A 169 -8.94 -2.76 -8.23
CA LEU A 169 -8.66 -1.74 -9.25
C LEU A 169 -9.96 -1.02 -9.65
N PRO A 170 -9.92 0.30 -9.94
CA PRO A 170 -11.09 1.04 -10.38
C PRO A 170 -11.84 0.32 -11.51
N LEU A 171 -13.17 0.42 -11.52
CA LEU A 171 -14.02 -0.20 -12.54
C LEU A 171 -13.78 0.36 -13.95
N THR A 172 -13.09 1.49 -14.03
CA THR A 172 -12.67 2.14 -15.27
C THR A 172 -11.28 1.71 -15.76
N ALA A 173 -10.55 0.92 -14.97
CA ALA A 173 -9.27 0.36 -15.37
C ALA A 173 -9.45 -0.62 -16.54
N ARG A 174 -8.41 -0.79 -17.34
CA ARG A 174 -8.42 -1.74 -18.48
C ARG A 174 -8.45 -3.19 -18.04
N VAL A 175 -7.86 -3.47 -16.88
CA VAL A 175 -7.81 -4.79 -16.26
C VAL A 175 -8.93 -4.86 -15.23
N THR A 176 -9.66 -5.97 -15.24
CA THR A 176 -10.76 -6.23 -14.30
C THR A 176 -10.40 -7.44 -13.44
N PRO A 177 -9.82 -7.24 -12.25
CA PRO A 177 -9.50 -8.34 -11.34
C PRO A 177 -10.75 -9.12 -10.93
N ASP A 178 -10.64 -10.45 -10.89
CA ASP A 178 -11.66 -11.34 -10.34
C ASP A 178 -11.75 -11.20 -8.80
N ALA A 179 -12.49 -10.19 -8.33
CA ALA A 179 -12.69 -9.93 -6.90
C ALA A 179 -13.43 -11.07 -6.16
N PRO A 180 -14.49 -11.70 -6.73
CA PRO A 180 -15.09 -12.89 -6.11
C PRO A 180 -14.08 -13.99 -5.83
N ALA A 181 -13.11 -14.22 -6.73
CA ALA A 181 -12.04 -15.18 -6.51
C ALA A 181 -11.07 -14.78 -5.40
N LEU A 182 -10.66 -13.51 -5.34
CA LEU A 182 -9.81 -13.00 -4.27
C LEU A 182 -10.47 -13.23 -2.90
N ILE A 183 -11.77 -12.97 -2.81
CA ILE A 183 -12.56 -13.16 -1.60
C ILE A 183 -12.73 -14.66 -1.30
N ALA A 184 -13.09 -15.47 -2.28
CA ALA A 184 -13.29 -16.92 -2.09
C ALA A 184 -11.99 -17.63 -1.67
N GLY A 185 -10.85 -17.22 -2.23
CA GLY A 185 -9.53 -17.74 -1.90
C GLY A 185 -8.87 -17.12 -0.66
N SER A 186 -9.53 -16.18 0.01
CA SER A 186 -9.00 -15.53 1.21
C SER A 186 -8.81 -16.52 2.36
N VAL A 187 -7.86 -16.25 3.24
CA VAL A 187 -7.49 -17.09 4.39
C VAL A 187 -8.05 -16.48 5.67
N ALA A 188 -8.69 -17.30 6.51
CA ALA A 188 -9.25 -16.85 7.78
C ALA A 188 -8.15 -16.62 8.83
N LEU A 189 -8.29 -15.56 9.62
CA LEU A 189 -7.54 -15.31 10.84
C LEU A 189 -8.34 -15.81 12.05
N GLU A 190 -7.67 -16.00 13.18
CA GLU A 190 -8.28 -16.53 14.42
C GLU A 190 -9.46 -15.69 14.92
N ASN A 191 -9.44 -14.38 14.68
CA ASN A 191 -10.50 -13.47 15.10
C ASN A 191 -11.69 -13.43 14.12
N GLY A 192 -11.69 -14.23 13.04
CA GLY A 192 -12.77 -14.29 12.05
C GLY A 192 -12.67 -13.26 10.92
N LEU A 193 -11.73 -12.30 10.99
CA LEU A 193 -11.32 -11.53 9.82
C LEU A 193 -10.55 -12.43 8.85
N ARG A 194 -10.32 -11.94 7.63
CA ARG A 194 -9.59 -12.68 6.60
C ARG A 194 -8.46 -11.84 6.03
N THR A 195 -7.49 -12.46 5.37
CA THR A 195 -6.53 -11.82 4.48
C THR A 195 -6.61 -12.46 3.10
N LEU A 196 -6.08 -11.80 2.06
CA LEU A 196 -5.94 -12.47 0.76
C LEU A 196 -5.04 -13.71 0.89
N SER A 197 -5.14 -14.64 -0.06
CA SER A 197 -4.18 -15.74 -0.15
C SER A 197 -2.74 -15.21 -0.29
N PRO A 198 -1.70 -16.00 0.01
CA PRO A 198 -0.31 -15.62 -0.19
C PRO A 198 -0.04 -14.95 -1.55
N ASN A 199 -0.42 -15.62 -2.65
CA ASN A 199 -0.31 -15.06 -4.00
C ASN A 199 -1.24 -13.85 -4.21
N GLY A 200 -2.45 -13.88 -3.66
CA GLY A 200 -3.40 -12.76 -3.73
C GLY A 200 -2.83 -11.48 -3.11
N MET A 201 -2.08 -11.58 -2.01
CA MET A 201 -1.39 -10.43 -1.39
C MET A 201 -0.30 -9.86 -2.31
N ILE A 202 0.49 -10.72 -2.98
CA ILE A 202 1.52 -10.28 -3.93
C ILE A 202 0.88 -9.62 -5.17
N VAL A 203 -0.16 -10.24 -5.73
CA VAL A 203 -0.93 -9.71 -6.87
C VAL A 203 -1.53 -8.35 -6.52
N HIS A 204 -2.18 -8.24 -5.36
CA HIS A 204 -2.77 -6.99 -4.88
C HIS A 204 -1.70 -5.90 -4.67
N ALA A 205 -0.57 -6.23 -4.04
CA ALA A 205 0.52 -5.28 -3.84
C ALA A 205 1.10 -4.79 -5.18
N ALA A 206 1.24 -5.67 -6.17
CA ALA A 206 1.67 -5.31 -7.53
C ALA A 206 0.64 -4.44 -8.26
N ALA A 207 -0.66 -4.73 -8.11
CA ALA A 207 -1.75 -3.94 -8.68
C ALA A 207 -1.73 -2.51 -8.12
N HIS A 208 -1.68 -2.38 -6.78
CA HIS A 208 -1.63 -1.10 -6.10
C HIS A 208 -0.41 -0.27 -6.53
N LEU A 209 0.76 -0.90 -6.65
CA LEU A 209 1.98 -0.23 -7.07
C LEU A 209 1.94 0.23 -8.53
N LEU A 210 1.48 -0.62 -9.46
CA LEU A 210 1.76 -0.45 -10.89
C LEU A 210 0.52 -0.24 -11.76
N ALA A 211 -0.64 -0.76 -11.40
CA ALA A 211 -1.88 -0.64 -12.16
C ALA A 211 -2.75 0.55 -11.69
N ASP A 212 -2.59 1.01 -10.46
CA ASP A 212 -3.33 2.16 -9.93
C ASP A 212 -2.41 3.30 -9.45
N GLY A 213 -1.20 2.98 -8.96
CA GLY A 213 -0.29 3.95 -8.35
C GLY A 213 0.53 4.85 -9.30
N ASP A 214 0.91 6.02 -8.79
CA ASP A 214 1.86 6.96 -9.42
C ASP A 214 3.32 6.77 -8.95
N LEU A 215 3.56 5.69 -8.19
CA LEU A 215 4.81 5.33 -7.51
C LEU A 215 5.28 6.34 -6.44
N ALA A 216 4.40 7.22 -5.92
CA ALA A 216 4.69 7.95 -4.70
C ALA A 216 4.69 6.99 -3.50
N GLY A 217 5.75 6.99 -2.70
CA GLY A 217 5.95 5.96 -1.67
C GLY A 217 6.15 4.55 -2.23
N GLY A 218 6.42 4.41 -3.54
CA GLY A 218 6.52 3.11 -4.20
C GLY A 218 7.69 2.25 -3.70
N LEU A 219 8.71 2.85 -3.08
CA LEU A 219 9.81 2.08 -2.48
C LEU A 219 9.32 1.25 -1.28
N ARG A 220 8.42 1.80 -0.47
CA ARG A 220 7.77 1.07 0.64
C ARG A 220 6.96 -0.10 0.10
N ASN A 221 6.19 0.11 -0.96
CA ASN A 221 5.37 -0.95 -1.56
C ASN A 221 6.21 -2.04 -2.23
N LEU A 222 7.34 -1.70 -2.85
CA LEU A 222 8.27 -2.71 -3.35
C LEU A 222 8.95 -3.49 -2.23
N TRP A 223 9.23 -2.84 -1.10
CA TRP A 223 9.72 -3.56 0.08
C TRP A 223 8.69 -4.58 0.58
N ASP A 224 7.40 -4.23 0.61
CA ASP A 224 6.33 -5.17 0.94
C ASP A 224 6.35 -6.39 0.01
N ILE A 225 6.43 -6.15 -1.30
CA ILE A 225 6.47 -7.23 -2.31
C ILE A 225 7.69 -8.12 -2.10
N ARG A 226 8.87 -7.54 -1.80
CA ARG A 226 10.07 -8.31 -1.48
C ARG A 226 9.80 -9.24 -0.29
N CYS A 227 9.32 -8.69 0.82
CA CYS A 227 9.02 -9.45 2.03
C CYS A 227 8.01 -10.59 1.76
N LEU A 228 6.92 -10.30 1.06
CA LEU A 228 5.90 -11.30 0.72
C LEU A 228 6.46 -12.41 -0.17
N VAL A 229 7.33 -12.09 -1.13
CA VAL A 229 7.98 -13.09 -2.02
C VAL A 229 9.02 -13.92 -1.26
N GLU A 230 9.80 -13.30 -0.36
CA GLU A 230 10.74 -14.03 0.50
C GLU A 230 10.02 -14.99 1.45
N GLU A 231 8.85 -14.61 1.96
CA GLU A 231 8.10 -15.38 2.94
C GLU A 231 7.23 -16.49 2.31
N PHE A 232 6.61 -16.23 1.14
CA PHE A 232 5.69 -17.16 0.50
C PHE A 232 6.26 -17.87 -0.74
N GLY A 233 7.36 -17.38 -1.29
CA GLY A 233 7.85 -17.83 -2.60
C GLY A 233 6.98 -17.32 -3.75
N THR A 234 7.09 -17.99 -4.90
CA THR A 234 6.39 -17.61 -6.15
C THR A 234 5.59 -18.78 -6.76
N ASP A 235 5.38 -19.85 -6.00
CA ASP A 235 4.68 -21.03 -6.50
C ASP A 235 3.22 -20.70 -6.81
N GLY A 236 2.80 -20.96 -8.05
CA GLY A 236 1.45 -20.64 -8.54
C GLY A 236 1.17 -19.15 -8.76
N LEU A 237 2.08 -18.24 -8.38
CA LEU A 237 1.90 -16.79 -8.49
C LEU A 237 1.58 -16.35 -9.93
N ASP A 238 2.23 -16.99 -10.89
CA ASP A 238 2.07 -16.71 -12.31
C ASP A 238 0.65 -17.04 -12.82
N ALA A 239 0.06 -18.12 -12.30
CA ALA A 239 -1.32 -18.51 -12.63
C ALA A 239 -2.34 -17.58 -11.98
N ASP A 240 -2.13 -17.18 -10.72
CA ASP A 240 -2.99 -16.22 -10.03
C ASP A 240 -2.90 -14.83 -10.66
N ALA A 241 -1.69 -14.37 -11.02
CA ALA A 241 -1.52 -13.12 -11.75
C ALA A 241 -2.28 -13.13 -13.08
N ARG A 242 -2.23 -14.24 -13.83
CA ARG A 242 -3.02 -14.44 -15.07
C ARG A 242 -4.51 -14.36 -14.83
N ARG A 243 -5.01 -15.02 -13.78
CA ARG A 243 -6.42 -14.98 -13.41
C ARG A 243 -6.94 -13.56 -13.23
N HIS A 244 -6.12 -12.68 -12.67
CA HIS A 244 -6.50 -11.29 -12.42
C HIS A 244 -6.05 -10.30 -13.51
N GLY A 245 -5.45 -10.77 -14.60
CA GLY A 245 -4.92 -9.94 -15.70
C GLY A 245 -3.79 -9.01 -15.28
N LEU A 246 -2.99 -9.43 -14.31
CA LEU A 246 -1.94 -8.65 -13.64
C LEU A 246 -0.54 -9.23 -13.83
N GLU A 247 -0.33 -10.08 -14.85
CA GLU A 247 0.94 -10.75 -15.12
C GLU A 247 2.07 -9.74 -15.31
N GLU A 248 1.82 -8.69 -16.10
CA GLU A 248 2.83 -7.68 -16.40
C GLU A 248 3.24 -6.89 -15.15
N GLN A 249 2.29 -6.59 -14.27
CA GLN A 249 2.51 -5.87 -13.03
C GLN A 249 3.29 -6.73 -12.05
N VAL A 250 2.89 -7.98 -11.85
CA VAL A 250 3.63 -8.91 -10.98
C VAL A 250 5.05 -9.12 -11.51
N ALA A 251 5.21 -9.47 -12.78
CA ALA A 251 6.52 -9.70 -13.38
C ALA A 251 7.43 -8.46 -13.29
N ARG A 252 6.88 -7.25 -13.49
CA ARG A 252 7.65 -6.00 -13.33
C ARG A 252 8.02 -5.75 -11.88
N SER A 253 7.11 -5.96 -10.94
CA SER A 253 7.42 -5.81 -9.51
C SER A 253 8.58 -6.71 -9.10
N LEU A 254 8.59 -7.97 -9.53
CA LEU A 254 9.69 -8.91 -9.24
C LEU A 254 11.03 -8.42 -9.81
N ARG A 255 11.05 -7.94 -11.07
CA ARG A 255 12.27 -7.35 -11.67
C ARG A 255 12.73 -6.09 -10.95
N LEU A 256 11.80 -5.26 -10.47
CA LEU A 256 12.14 -4.05 -9.71
C LEU A 256 12.65 -4.36 -8.31
N VAL A 257 12.11 -5.39 -7.65
CA VAL A 257 12.61 -5.90 -6.37
C VAL A 257 14.06 -6.37 -6.55
N ASP A 258 14.34 -7.20 -7.55
CA ASP A 258 15.70 -7.68 -7.83
C ASP A 258 16.64 -6.52 -8.20
N ALA A 259 16.19 -5.55 -9.00
CA ALA A 259 17.01 -4.40 -9.39
C ALA A 259 17.32 -3.40 -8.26
N LEU A 260 16.47 -3.28 -7.24
CA LEU A 260 16.64 -2.31 -6.15
C LEU A 260 17.23 -2.92 -4.88
N PHE A 261 16.91 -4.18 -4.61
CA PHE A 261 17.28 -4.84 -3.37
C PHE A 261 18.07 -6.14 -3.59
N GLY A 262 18.14 -6.65 -4.81
CA GLY A 262 18.90 -7.84 -5.18
C GLY A 262 20.23 -7.50 -5.86
N ALA A 263 20.74 -8.46 -6.64
CA ALA A 263 21.95 -8.29 -7.46
C ALA A 263 21.64 -7.87 -8.91
N GLY A 264 20.35 -7.82 -9.26
CA GLY A 264 19.89 -7.44 -10.59
C GLY A 264 20.17 -6.00 -10.96
N ASN A 265 19.95 -5.70 -12.24
CA ASN A 265 20.01 -4.34 -12.78
C ASN A 265 18.76 -4.05 -13.60
N ALA A 266 18.21 -2.85 -13.47
CA ALA A 266 17.07 -2.43 -14.26
C ALA A 266 17.43 -2.32 -15.76
N ARG A 267 16.61 -2.95 -16.61
CA ARG A 267 16.79 -2.98 -18.08
C ARG A 267 15.59 -2.35 -18.78
N GLY A 268 15.84 -1.83 -19.98
CA GLY A 268 14.80 -1.21 -20.82
C GLY A 268 13.98 -0.18 -20.07
N ILE A 269 12.65 -0.33 -20.13
CA ILE A 269 11.70 0.59 -19.50
C ILE A 269 11.75 0.55 -17.96
N ASP A 270 12.23 -0.53 -17.33
CA ASP A 270 12.31 -0.63 -15.87
C ASP A 270 13.30 0.39 -15.28
N ARG A 271 14.24 0.91 -16.09
CA ARG A 271 15.11 2.04 -15.71
C ARG A 271 14.30 3.31 -15.39
N LEU A 272 13.17 3.54 -16.07
CA LEU A 272 12.30 4.68 -15.81
C LEU A 272 11.55 4.51 -14.48
N TYR A 273 11.16 3.28 -14.14
CA TYR A 273 10.53 2.96 -12.86
C TYR A 273 11.53 3.13 -11.71
N VAL A 274 12.74 2.57 -11.82
CA VAL A 274 13.80 2.80 -10.82
C VAL A 274 14.12 4.29 -10.69
N ARG A 275 14.16 5.03 -11.81
CA ARG A 275 14.34 6.49 -11.78
C ARG A 275 13.21 7.20 -11.03
N ARG A 276 11.97 6.73 -11.11
CA ARG A 276 10.83 7.29 -10.35
C ARG A 276 10.86 6.90 -8.87
N LEU A 277 11.20 5.66 -8.56
CA LEU A 277 11.24 5.10 -7.19
C LEU A 277 12.38 5.69 -6.36
N THR A 278 13.47 6.12 -7.01
CA THR A 278 14.65 6.72 -6.37
C THR A 278 14.70 8.24 -6.53
N ALA A 279 13.55 8.88 -6.78
CA ALA A 279 13.46 10.33 -7.02
C ALA A 279 13.51 11.15 -5.72
N ARG A 280 14.51 10.91 -4.88
CA ARG A 280 14.79 11.63 -3.62
C ARG A 280 16.25 12.06 -3.56
N ASP A 281 16.52 13.24 -3.00
CA ASP A 281 17.89 13.66 -2.65
C ASP A 281 18.27 13.22 -1.23
N GLY A 282 19.48 13.58 -0.80
CA GLY A 282 19.98 13.31 0.55
C GLY A 282 19.23 14.04 1.67
N TRP A 283 18.26 14.91 1.36
CA TRP A 283 17.40 15.55 2.36
C TRP A 283 15.97 14.97 2.33
N GLY A 284 15.75 13.88 1.59
CA GLY A 284 14.42 13.29 1.39
C GLY A 284 13.49 14.15 0.53
N ARG A 285 14.01 15.22 -0.09
CA ARG A 285 13.20 16.10 -0.95
C ARG A 285 12.97 15.43 -2.29
N PRO A 286 11.78 15.58 -2.87
CA PRO A 286 11.49 14.95 -4.14
C PRO A 286 12.30 15.61 -5.26
N THR A 287 12.95 14.78 -6.08
CA THR A 287 13.74 15.20 -7.24
C THR A 287 13.03 14.79 -8.54
N ARG A 288 13.64 15.09 -9.70
CA ARG A 288 13.18 14.63 -11.03
C ARG A 288 11.70 14.98 -11.29
N PRO A 289 11.32 16.27 -11.23
CA PRO A 289 9.92 16.70 -11.33
C PRO A 289 9.23 16.22 -12.61
N VAL A 290 9.93 16.24 -13.75
CA VAL A 290 9.40 15.74 -15.04
C VAL A 290 9.08 14.24 -14.98
N THR A 291 9.98 13.43 -14.40
CA THR A 291 9.73 11.99 -14.23
C THR A 291 8.54 11.75 -13.31
N ARG A 292 8.43 12.50 -12.20
CA ARG A 292 7.30 12.40 -11.28
C ARG A 292 5.99 12.78 -11.96
N LEU A 293 5.96 13.89 -12.70
CA LEU A 293 4.79 14.33 -13.45
C LEU A 293 4.36 13.30 -14.51
N ALA A 294 5.31 12.70 -15.22
CA ALA A 294 4.99 11.66 -16.21
C ALA A 294 4.32 10.43 -15.56
N PHE A 295 4.80 9.98 -14.40
CA PHE A 295 4.18 8.86 -13.67
C PHE A 295 2.84 9.23 -13.04
N TYR A 296 2.69 10.49 -12.61
CA TYR A 296 1.39 11.02 -12.18
C TYR A 296 0.37 10.97 -13.33
N ILE A 297 0.72 11.47 -14.52
CA ILE A 297 -0.15 11.40 -15.70
C ILE A 297 -0.44 9.94 -16.08
N ARG A 298 0.56 9.05 -16.05
CA ARG A 298 0.40 7.61 -16.28
C ARG A 298 -0.64 7.00 -15.33
N SER A 299 -0.57 7.29 -14.02
CA SER A 299 -1.53 6.74 -13.05
C SER A 299 -2.96 7.13 -13.38
N HIS A 300 -3.20 8.38 -13.81
CA HIS A 300 -4.53 8.83 -14.21
C HIS A 300 -5.02 8.13 -15.47
N TRP A 301 -4.13 7.90 -16.44
CA TRP A 301 -4.47 7.17 -17.66
C TRP A 301 -4.77 5.68 -17.41
N LEU A 302 -4.15 5.08 -16.40
CA LEU A 302 -4.44 3.71 -15.99
C LEU A 302 -5.80 3.61 -15.29
N ARG A 303 -6.12 4.61 -14.45
CA ARG A 303 -7.38 4.69 -13.72
C ARG A 303 -8.58 4.94 -14.63
N MET A 304 -8.46 5.87 -15.59
CA MET A 304 -9.62 6.36 -16.34
C MET A 304 -9.32 6.64 -17.82
N PRO A 305 -10.30 6.43 -18.72
CA PRO A 305 -10.23 6.93 -20.09
C PRO A 305 -10.03 8.46 -20.12
N PRO A 306 -9.20 9.02 -21.02
CA PRO A 306 -8.86 10.45 -21.03
C PRO A 306 -10.08 11.40 -21.07
N ALA A 307 -11.14 11.02 -21.78
CA ALA A 307 -12.38 11.82 -21.84
C ALA A 307 -13.11 11.90 -20.49
N MET A 308 -13.05 10.84 -19.68
CA MET A 308 -13.64 10.81 -18.35
C MET A 308 -12.82 11.65 -17.37
N LEU A 309 -11.49 11.58 -17.46
CA LEU A 309 -10.58 12.43 -16.69
C LEU A 309 -10.81 13.92 -17.00
N ALA A 310 -10.90 14.29 -18.29
CA ALA A 310 -11.19 15.66 -18.70
C ALA A 310 -12.52 16.16 -18.13
N ARG A 311 -13.57 15.32 -18.16
CA ARG A 311 -14.87 15.64 -17.55
C ARG A 311 -14.76 15.81 -16.03
N HIS A 312 -14.03 14.94 -15.33
CA HIS A 312 -13.83 15.04 -13.88
C HIS A 312 -13.10 16.33 -13.49
N LEU A 313 -11.98 16.63 -14.17
CA LEU A 313 -11.21 17.86 -13.95
C LEU A 313 -12.04 19.11 -14.23
N TRP A 314 -12.85 19.10 -15.29
CA TRP A 314 -13.77 20.20 -15.61
C TRP A 314 -14.84 20.41 -14.55
N THR A 315 -15.46 19.34 -14.04
CA THR A 315 -16.45 19.43 -12.97
C THR A 315 -15.84 19.94 -11.67
N LYS A 316 -14.63 19.50 -11.30
CA LYS A 316 -13.92 20.03 -10.12
C LYS A 316 -13.50 21.50 -10.29
N PHE A 317 -13.00 21.88 -11.46
CA PHE A 317 -12.63 23.27 -11.76
C PHE A 317 -13.84 24.23 -11.65
N ARG A 318 -15.04 23.78 -12.04
CA ARG A 318 -16.26 24.60 -11.91
C ARG A 318 -16.81 24.72 -10.49
N LYS A 319 -16.37 23.86 -9.57
CA LYS A 319 -16.81 23.82 -8.16
C LYS A 319 -15.82 24.48 -7.20
N GLY A 320 -14.57 24.69 -7.61
CA GLY A 320 -13.53 25.40 -6.85
C GLY A 320 -13.50 26.88 -7.20
#